data_AF-A0A821FSA6-F1
#
_entry.id   AF-A0A821FSA6-F1
#
_cell.length_a   1.000
_cell.length_b   1.000
_cell.length_c   1.000
_cell.angle_alpha   90.00
_cell.angle_beta   90.00
_cell.angle_gamma   90.00
#
_symmetry.space_group_name_H-M   'P 1'
#
loop_
_entity.id
_entity.type
_entity.pdbx_description
1 polymer ?
#
loop_
_entity_poly.entity_id
_entity_poly.type
_entity_poly.pdbx_seq_one_letter_code
_entity_poly.pdbx_strand_id
1 'polypeptide(L)'
;MLDLVKQVNASEKIGYGGTYTTTQTEWIGTVPIGYADGWRQSYKPISVLIEGKRFPIVGRIVIDQLMIGLDRMYPVGSLVTFIGQDGNDTITVEYIASEGNTPIGELLCSFSSRIPRIYKSNLSIGSSENGVLQPIPLLGAILLLAIREHKCG
;
A
#
# COMPACT_ATOMS: atom_id res chain seq x y z
N MET A 1 2.11 -6.14 0.18
CA MET A 1 3.18 -6.78 -0.62
C MET A 1 2.62 -7.10 -1.99
N LEU A 2 3.48 -7.25 -2.99
CA LEU A 2 3.06 -7.78 -4.29
C LEU A 2 2.62 -9.23 -4.13
N ASP A 3 1.41 -9.55 -4.58
CA ASP A 3 0.84 -10.91 -4.56
C ASP A 3 1.02 -11.62 -5.91
N LEU A 4 0.98 -10.84 -7.00
CA LEU A 4 1.23 -11.31 -8.36
C LEU A 4 2.08 -10.29 -9.10
N VAL A 5 3.00 -10.78 -9.94
CA VAL A 5 3.75 -9.96 -10.88
C VAL A 5 3.71 -10.63 -12.25
N LYS A 6 3.29 -9.90 -13.28
CA LYS A 6 3.23 -10.42 -14.65
C LYS A 6 3.69 -9.37 -15.66
N GLN A 7 4.28 -9.85 -16.75
CA GLN A 7 4.48 -9.02 -17.93
C GLN A 7 3.22 -9.05 -18.79
N VAL A 8 2.86 -7.90 -19.34
CA VAL A 8 1.67 -7.73 -20.15
C VAL A 8 2.07 -7.04 -21.45
N ASN A 9 1.53 -7.50 -22.59
CA ASN A 9 1.88 -6.91 -23.88
C ASN A 9 1.23 -5.55 -24.07
N ALA A 10 1.64 -4.84 -25.11
CA ALA A 10 0.98 -3.61 -25.55
C ALA A 10 -0.48 -3.83 -25.94
N SER A 11 -1.32 -2.81 -25.78
CA SER A 11 -2.76 -2.82 -26.09
C SER A 11 -3.61 -3.78 -25.23
N GLU A 12 -3.07 -4.29 -24.12
CA GLU A 12 -3.82 -5.11 -23.18
C GLU A 12 -4.51 -4.23 -22.13
N LYS A 13 -5.71 -4.66 -21.72
CA LYS A 13 -6.51 -3.93 -20.73
C LYS A 13 -6.23 -4.43 -19.32
N ILE A 14 -5.92 -3.51 -18.41
CA ILE A 14 -5.63 -3.80 -17.00
C ILE A 14 -6.81 -3.40 -16.11
N GLY A 15 -7.10 -4.26 -15.14
CA GLY A 15 -8.11 -4.04 -14.12
C GLY A 15 -9.55 -4.22 -14.62
N TYR A 16 -10.49 -4.15 -13.67
CA TYR A 16 -11.91 -4.34 -13.97
C TYR A 16 -12.45 -3.21 -14.85
N GLY A 17 -13.16 -3.57 -15.92
CA GLY A 17 -13.69 -2.63 -16.92
C GLY A 17 -12.63 -2.08 -17.88
N GLY A 18 -11.37 -2.50 -17.78
CA GLY A 18 -10.32 -2.17 -18.75
C GLY A 18 -10.08 -0.68 -18.95
N THR A 19 -10.07 0.07 -17.85
CA THR A 19 -9.88 1.53 -17.86
C THR A 19 -8.44 1.99 -18.06
N TYR A 20 -7.51 1.05 -18.02
CA TYR A 20 -6.12 1.26 -18.36
C TYR A 20 -5.75 0.32 -19.50
N THR A 21 -5.11 0.85 -20.52
CA THR A 21 -4.60 0.10 -21.66
C THR A 21 -3.10 0.32 -21.70
N THR A 22 -2.33 -0.76 -21.70
CA THR A 22 -0.87 -0.70 -21.82
C THR A 22 -0.48 -0.10 -23.16
N THR A 23 0.50 0.80 -23.18
CA THR A 23 0.97 1.42 -24.43
C THR A 23 2.15 0.66 -25.03
N GLN A 24 2.84 -0.12 -24.20
CA GLN A 24 3.96 -0.96 -24.55
C GLN A 24 3.93 -2.26 -23.74
N THR A 25 4.98 -3.08 -23.86
CA THR A 25 5.13 -4.20 -22.94
C THR A 25 5.51 -3.66 -21.56
N GLU A 26 4.71 -3.99 -20.56
CA GLU A 26 4.79 -3.42 -19.22
C GLU A 26 4.75 -4.53 -18.15
N TRP A 27 5.40 -4.28 -17.02
CA TRP A 27 5.29 -5.15 -15.84
C TRP A 27 4.17 -4.64 -14.95
N ILE A 28 3.28 -5.53 -14.53
CA ILE A 28 2.14 -5.20 -13.67
C ILE A 28 2.24 -6.02 -12.38
N GLY A 29 2.25 -5.31 -11.24
CA GLY A 29 2.15 -5.88 -9.91
C GLY A 29 0.73 -5.78 -9.38
N THR A 30 0.22 -6.82 -8.72
CA THR A 30 -1.05 -6.81 -8.00
C THR A 30 -0.78 -6.76 -6.50
N VAL A 31 -1.54 -5.94 -5.77
CA VAL A 31 -1.51 -5.88 -4.30
C VAL A 31 -2.90 -6.22 -3.76
N PRO A 32 -3.00 -7.07 -2.72
CA PRO A 32 -4.27 -7.44 -2.10
C PRO A 32 -4.72 -6.35 -1.12
N ILE A 33 -4.95 -5.15 -1.65
CA ILE A 33 -5.59 -4.03 -0.95
C ILE A 33 -6.50 -3.31 -1.94
N GLY A 34 -7.72 -3.00 -1.51
CA GLY A 34 -8.72 -2.38 -2.35
C GLY A 34 -9.59 -1.37 -1.62
N TYR A 35 -10.72 -1.02 -2.24
CA TYR A 35 -11.60 0.01 -1.67
C TYR A 35 -12.33 -0.43 -0.39
N ALA A 36 -12.46 -1.74 -0.13
CA ALA A 36 -12.99 -2.23 1.14
C ALA A 36 -11.98 -2.08 2.30
N ASP A 37 -10.71 -1.79 1.99
CA ASP A 37 -9.66 -1.51 2.97
C ASP A 37 -9.49 -0.01 3.24
N GLY A 38 -10.22 0.84 2.50
CA GLY A 38 -10.20 2.30 2.63
C GLY A 38 -9.59 3.02 1.44
N TRP A 39 -9.05 2.30 0.45
CA TRP A 39 -8.50 2.88 -0.78
C TRP A 39 -9.56 3.21 -1.83
N ARG A 40 -10.03 4.45 -1.82
CA ARG A 40 -11.16 4.90 -2.64
C ARG A 40 -10.90 4.67 -4.13
N GLN A 41 -11.93 4.25 -4.85
CA GLN A 41 -11.87 4.05 -6.30
C GLN A 41 -11.53 5.33 -7.09
N SER A 42 -11.82 6.50 -6.51
CA SER A 42 -11.55 7.82 -7.10
C SER A 42 -10.08 8.25 -7.03
N TYR A 43 -9.23 7.53 -6.29
CA TYR A 43 -7.82 7.89 -6.11
C TYR A 43 -7.03 7.74 -7.41
N LYS A 44 -6.84 8.85 -8.11
CA LYS A 44 -6.04 8.96 -9.34
C LYS A 44 -5.49 10.39 -9.49
N PRO A 45 -4.19 10.59 -9.78
CA PRO A 45 -3.10 9.62 -9.93
C PRO A 45 -2.34 9.39 -8.60
N ILE A 46 -2.63 8.30 -7.88
CA ILE A 46 -1.88 7.94 -6.66
C ILE A 46 -0.74 6.98 -6.98
N SER A 47 0.40 7.20 -6.32
CA SER A 47 1.58 6.36 -6.43
C SER A 47 1.85 5.56 -5.15
N VAL A 48 2.72 4.56 -5.26
CA VAL A 48 3.28 3.77 -4.15
C VAL A 48 4.79 3.69 -4.29
N LEU A 49 5.51 3.26 -3.24
CA LEU A 49 6.95 3.01 -3.29
C LEU A 49 7.26 1.51 -3.21
N ILE A 50 8.24 1.07 -4.00
CA ILE A 50 8.82 -0.27 -3.98
C ILE A 50 10.34 -0.15 -4.20
N GLU A 51 11.15 -0.68 -3.29
CA GLU A 51 12.62 -0.59 -3.33
C GLU A 51 13.13 0.85 -3.53
N GLY A 52 12.50 1.81 -2.86
CA GLY A 52 12.86 3.23 -2.91
C GLY A 52 12.51 3.95 -4.22
N LYS A 53 11.71 3.32 -5.10
CA LYS A 53 11.21 3.92 -6.34
C LYS A 53 9.70 4.10 -6.31
N ARG A 54 9.22 5.17 -6.95
CA ARG A 54 7.81 5.52 -7.05
C ARG A 54 7.16 4.91 -8.28
N PHE A 55 6.02 4.25 -8.09
CA PHE A 55 5.26 3.57 -9.14
C PHE A 55 3.79 3.99 -9.12
N PRO A 56 3.15 4.19 -10.28
CA PRO A 56 1.74 4.56 -10.35
C PRO A 56 0.81 3.37 -10.09
N ILE A 57 -0.31 3.62 -9.42
CA ILE A 57 -1.46 2.71 -9.43
C ILE A 57 -2.15 2.82 -10.78
N VAL A 58 -2.36 1.69 -11.46
CA VAL A 58 -2.96 1.61 -12.80
C VAL A 58 -4.29 0.88 -12.77
N GLY A 59 -5.19 1.22 -13.70
CA GLY A 59 -6.53 0.63 -13.77
C GLY A 59 -7.51 1.22 -12.75
N ARG A 60 -8.56 0.46 -12.42
CA ARG A 60 -9.49 0.78 -11.32
C ARG A 60 -9.12 -0.04 -10.09
N ILE A 61 -9.14 0.61 -8.93
CA ILE A 61 -9.08 -0.08 -7.65
C ILE A 61 -10.37 -0.89 -7.49
N VAL A 62 -10.25 -2.18 -7.24
CA VAL A 62 -11.39 -3.07 -6.99
C VAL A 62 -11.54 -3.34 -5.49
N ILE A 63 -12.48 -4.20 -5.11
CA ILE A 63 -12.88 -4.36 -3.71
C ILE A 63 -11.72 -4.74 -2.79
N ASP A 64 -10.90 -5.69 -3.21
CA ASP A 64 -9.82 -6.26 -2.40
C ASP A 64 -8.44 -6.18 -3.08
N GLN A 65 -8.34 -5.51 -4.25
CA GLN A 65 -7.09 -5.48 -5.03
C GLN A 65 -6.91 -4.18 -5.81
N LEU A 66 -5.65 -3.89 -6.11
CA LEU A 66 -5.23 -2.86 -7.07
C LEU A 66 -3.98 -3.31 -7.84
N MET A 67 -3.71 -2.60 -8.94
CA MET A 67 -2.58 -2.89 -9.82
C MET A 67 -1.59 -1.73 -9.86
N ILE A 68 -0.32 -2.03 -10.03
CA ILE A 68 0.80 -1.09 -10.06
C ILE A 68 1.57 -1.31 -11.37
N GLY A 69 1.88 -0.23 -12.07
CA GLY A 69 2.80 -0.27 -13.23
C GLY A 69 4.25 -0.27 -12.75
N LEU A 70 5.03 -1.29 -13.13
CA LEU A 70 6.40 -1.54 -12.68
C LEU A 70 7.40 -1.32 -13.84
N ASP A 71 8.63 -0.91 -13.50
CA ASP A 71 9.71 -0.70 -14.47
C ASP A 71 10.43 -2.00 -14.88
N ARG A 72 10.31 -3.04 -14.07
CA ARG A 72 10.88 -4.37 -14.28
C ARG A 72 10.09 -5.43 -13.51
N MET A 73 10.52 -6.69 -13.62
CA MET A 73 10.05 -7.75 -12.74
C MET A 73 10.54 -7.50 -11.31
N TYR A 74 9.62 -7.55 -10.35
CA TYR A 74 9.91 -7.63 -8.92
C TYR A 74 9.46 -9.00 -8.39
N PRO A 75 10.11 -9.56 -7.35
CA PRO A 75 9.66 -10.79 -6.71
C PRO A 75 8.26 -10.63 -6.09
N VAL A 76 7.44 -11.69 -6.14
CA VAL A 76 6.25 -11.81 -5.29
C VAL A 76 6.69 -11.72 -3.82
N GLY A 77 5.92 -11.01 -3.00
CA GLY A 77 6.29 -10.70 -1.62
C GLY A 77 7.04 -9.37 -1.46
N SER A 78 7.43 -8.69 -2.55
CA SER A 78 8.08 -7.37 -2.44
C SER A 78 7.21 -6.39 -1.64
N LEU A 79 7.84 -5.64 -0.74
CA LEU A 79 7.16 -4.65 0.08
C LEU A 79 6.66 -3.49 -0.79
N VAL A 80 5.46 -3.02 -0.47
CA VAL A 80 4.83 -1.89 -1.15
C VAL A 80 4.45 -0.89 -0.07
N THR A 81 5.02 0.31 -0.15
CA THR A 81 4.79 1.40 0.79
C THR A 81 3.78 2.36 0.19
N PHE A 82 2.59 2.41 0.79
CA PHE A 82 1.52 3.31 0.37
C PHE A 82 1.61 4.69 1.02
N ILE A 83 1.97 4.71 2.31
CA ILE A 83 2.23 5.90 3.10
C ILE A 83 3.46 5.58 3.95
N GLY A 84 4.45 6.47 3.95
CA GLY A 84 5.72 6.30 4.63
C GLY A 84 6.91 6.54 3.70
N GLN A 85 8.09 6.30 4.25
CA GLN A 85 9.37 6.44 3.55
C GLN A 85 9.86 5.08 3.07
N ASP A 86 10.41 5.03 1.85
CA ASP A 86 11.18 3.91 1.33
C ASP A 86 12.39 4.48 0.58
N GLY A 87 13.60 4.09 1.03
CA GLY A 87 14.83 4.73 0.58
C GLY A 87 14.81 6.25 0.81
N ASN A 88 15.01 7.01 -0.28
CA ASN A 88 15.05 8.47 -0.27
C ASN A 88 13.71 9.13 -0.66
N ASP A 89 12.68 8.35 -1.01
CA ASP A 89 11.36 8.87 -1.37
C ASP A 89 10.37 8.66 -0.21
N THR A 90 9.38 9.52 -0.10
CA THR A 90 8.35 9.50 0.93
C THR A 90 6.99 9.83 0.35
N ILE A 91 6.01 9.02 0.71
CA ILE A 91 4.60 9.30 0.45
C ILE A 91 3.94 9.70 1.76
N THR A 92 3.47 10.94 1.85
CA THR A 92 2.83 11.45 3.06
C THR A 92 1.31 11.29 3.01
N VAL A 93 0.66 11.37 4.18
CA VAL A 93 -0.81 11.34 4.26
C VAL A 93 -1.41 12.55 3.56
N GLU A 94 -0.76 13.72 3.66
CA GLU A 94 -1.16 14.97 3.00
C GLU A 94 -1.17 14.82 1.47
N TYR A 95 -0.16 14.14 0.92
CA TYR A 95 -0.10 13.87 -0.52
C TYR A 95 -1.30 13.03 -0.95
N ILE A 96 -1.59 11.92 -0.25
CA ILE A 96 -2.74 11.05 -0.57
C ILE A 96 -4.07 11.81 -0.42
N ALA A 97 -4.21 12.60 0.64
CA ALA A 97 -5.39 13.43 0.88
C ALA A 97 -5.63 14.44 -0.25
N SER A 98 -4.56 15.10 -0.70
CA SER A 98 -4.58 16.07 -1.80
C SER A 98 -4.98 15.41 -3.12
N GLU A 99 -4.29 14.34 -3.52
CA GLU A 99 -4.59 13.61 -4.77
C GLU A 99 -5.99 12.98 -4.74
N GLY A 100 -6.45 12.57 -3.56
CA GLY A 100 -7.77 11.99 -3.35
C GLY A 100 -8.89 13.00 -3.12
N ASN A 101 -8.61 14.31 -3.14
CA ASN A 101 -9.53 15.38 -2.73
C ASN A 101 -10.34 15.02 -1.47
N THR A 102 -9.65 14.48 -0.46
CA THR A 102 -10.25 13.94 0.76
C THR A 102 -9.58 14.59 1.97
N PRO A 103 -10.32 15.17 2.92
CA PRO A 103 -9.75 15.67 4.17
C PRO A 103 -8.93 14.60 4.90
N ILE A 104 -7.79 14.98 5.48
CA ILE A 104 -6.88 14.03 6.15
C ILE A 104 -7.58 13.18 7.21
N GLY A 105 -8.42 13.79 8.06
CA GLY A 105 -9.16 13.04 9.08
C GLY A 105 -10.07 11.97 8.47
N GLU A 106 -10.74 12.29 7.36
CA GLU A 106 -11.63 11.36 6.65
C GLU A 106 -10.85 10.22 5.97
N LEU A 107 -9.69 10.53 5.39
CA LEU A 107 -8.75 9.54 4.83
C LEU A 107 -8.27 8.56 5.90
N LEU A 108 -7.87 9.07 7.07
CA LEU A 108 -7.41 8.23 8.17
C LEU A 108 -8.54 7.37 8.74
N CYS A 109 -9.75 7.91 8.81
CA CYS A 109 -10.95 7.18 9.25
C CYS A 109 -11.46 6.18 8.20
N SER A 110 -11.11 6.31 6.92
CA SER A 110 -11.58 5.38 5.89
C SER A 110 -10.85 4.04 5.91
N PHE A 111 -9.70 3.93 6.56
CA PHE A 111 -9.00 2.66 6.71
C PHE A 111 -9.80 1.68 7.56
N SER A 112 -10.22 0.57 6.94
CA SER A 112 -11.13 -0.39 7.57
C SER A 112 -10.40 -1.28 8.58
N SER A 113 -11.18 -2.04 9.36
CA SER A 113 -10.66 -3.03 10.32
C SER A 113 -9.95 -4.22 9.66
N ARG A 114 -10.02 -4.35 8.33
CA ARG A 114 -9.29 -5.38 7.57
C ARG A 114 -7.79 -5.13 7.54
N ILE A 115 -7.36 -3.87 7.70
CA ILE A 115 -5.95 -3.52 7.77
C ILE A 115 -5.45 -3.73 9.21
N PRO A 116 -4.54 -4.69 9.44
CA PRO A 116 -3.97 -4.91 10.77
C PRO A 116 -3.15 -3.70 11.20
N ARG A 117 -3.39 -3.24 12.43
CA ARG A 117 -2.66 -2.12 13.04
C ARG A 117 -1.58 -2.67 13.97
N ILE A 118 -0.32 -2.35 13.67
CA ILE A 118 0.81 -2.62 14.57
C ILE A 118 1.27 -1.32 15.21
N TYR A 119 1.20 -1.28 16.53
CA TYR A 119 1.75 -0.18 17.31
C TYR A 119 3.15 -0.53 17.76
N LYS A 120 4.14 0.27 17.37
CA LYS A 120 5.48 0.20 17.97
C LYS A 120 5.41 0.86 19.34
N SER A 121 5.47 0.07 20.41
CA SER A 121 5.72 0.62 21.73
C SER A 121 7.18 1.06 21.82
N ASN A 122 7.42 2.30 22.23
CA ASN A 122 8.74 2.68 22.71
C ASN A 122 8.91 2.07 24.10
N LEU A 123 9.22 0.78 24.19
CA LEU A 123 9.61 0.16 25.45
C LEU A 123 11.12 -0.11 25.41
N SER A 124 11.87 0.75 26.10
CA SER A 124 13.19 0.42 26.61
C SER A 124 13.09 -0.86 27.42
N ILE A 125 14.01 -1.80 27.16
CA ILE A 125 14.09 -3.11 27.80
C ILE A 125 14.19 -2.92 29.33
N GLY A 126 13.15 -3.34 30.04
CA GLY A 126 13.11 -3.52 31.48
C GLY A 126 12.60 -4.93 31.77
N SER A 127 13.44 -5.71 32.45
CA SER A 127 13.36 -7.10 32.90
C SER A 127 11.98 -7.79 32.98
N SER A 128 11.96 -8.99 32.40
CA SER A 128 10.97 -10.09 32.50
C SER A 128 10.42 -10.37 33.89
N GLU A 129 9.11 -10.65 33.99
CA GLU A 129 8.60 -11.90 34.58
C GLU A 129 7.37 -12.41 33.79
N ASN A 130 7.50 -13.61 33.21
CA ASN A 130 6.44 -14.50 32.72
C ASN A 130 5.48 -13.99 31.62
N GLY A 131 5.94 -14.10 30.38
CA GLY A 131 5.07 -14.11 29.21
C GLY A 131 5.91 -14.35 27.96
N VAL A 132 5.80 -15.54 27.37
CA VAL A 132 6.55 -15.97 26.18
C VAL A 132 6.30 -14.98 25.03
N LEU A 133 7.21 -14.02 24.85
CA LEU A 133 7.33 -13.25 23.62
C LEU A 133 8.19 -14.07 22.66
N GLN A 134 7.53 -14.74 21.71
CA GLN A 134 8.28 -15.35 20.61
C GLN A 134 8.91 -14.24 19.77
N PRO A 135 10.19 -14.37 19.37
CA PRO A 135 10.81 -13.40 18.50
C PRO A 135 10.06 -13.42 17.17
N ILE A 136 9.32 -12.34 16.87
CA ILE A 136 8.78 -12.11 15.55
C ILE A 136 9.99 -11.99 14.62
N PRO A 137 10.19 -12.90 13.64
CA PRO A 137 11.24 -12.71 12.67
C PRO A 137 11.00 -11.37 11.99
N LEU A 138 12.02 -10.52 11.99
CA LEU A 138 11.98 -9.13 11.52
C LEU A 138 11.81 -9.01 9.99
N LEU A 139 11.18 -9.99 9.36
CA LEU A 139 11.04 -10.14 7.93
C LEU A 139 9.56 -10.28 7.58
N GLY A 140 9.01 -9.21 7.01
CA GLY A 140 7.72 -9.25 6.34
C GLY A 140 6.54 -9.12 7.29
N ALA A 141 6.16 -7.87 7.59
CA ALA A 141 4.76 -7.47 7.58
C ALA A 141 4.63 -5.95 7.82
N ILE A 142 3.62 -5.42 7.14
CA ILE A 142 2.75 -4.34 7.60
C ILE A 142 3.18 -2.92 7.23
N LEU A 143 2.36 -2.37 6.34
CA LEU A 143 2.00 -0.96 6.25
C LEU A 143 2.03 -0.35 7.65
N LEU A 144 3.17 0.24 8.00
CA LEU A 144 3.35 0.89 9.28
C LEU A 144 2.70 2.27 9.19
N LEU A 145 1.37 2.27 9.11
CA LEU A 145 0.59 3.47 9.36
C LEU A 145 0.76 3.78 10.84
N ALA A 146 1.72 4.66 11.15
CA ALA A 146 1.80 5.37 12.41
C ALA A 146 0.62 6.35 12.52
N ILE A 147 -0.61 5.84 12.41
CA ILE A 147 -1.82 6.57 12.74
C ILE A 147 -1.94 6.45 14.25
N ARG A 148 -1.26 7.37 14.95
CA ARG A 148 -1.56 7.69 16.35
C ARG A 148 -3.06 7.88 16.43
N GLU A 149 -3.76 7.19 17.35
CA GLU A 149 -5.22 7.13 17.41
C GLU A 149 -5.88 8.47 17.04
N HIS A 150 -6.30 8.61 15.79
CA HIS A 150 -7.25 9.63 15.45
C HIS A 150 -8.59 9.04 15.86
N LYS A 151 -9.12 9.48 17.00
CA LYS A 151 -10.47 9.11 17.41
C LYS A 151 -11.43 9.66 16.36
N CYS A 152 -11.94 8.76 15.52
CA CYS A 152 -13.10 9.05 14.67
C CYS A 152 -14.31 9.06 15.61
N GLY A 153 -14.92 10.22 15.79
CA GLY A 153 -16.13 10.41 16.59
C GLY A 153 -17.39 9.99 15.86
#